data_AF-A0A2U0ABQ9-F1
#
_entry.id   AF-A0A2U0ABQ9-F1
#
_cell.length_a   1.000
_cell.length_b   1.000
_cell.length_c   1.000
_cell.angle_alpha   90.00
_cell.angle_beta   90.00
_cell.angle_gamma   90.00
#
_symmetry.space_group_name_H-M   'P 1'
#
loop_
_entity.id
_entity.type
_entity.pdbx_description
1 polymer ?
#
loop_
_entity_poly.entity_id
_entity_poly.type
_entity_poly.pdbx_seq_one_letter_code
_entity_poly.pdbx_strand_id
1 'polypeptide(L)'
;MWETRNNSLCIDVRSSVEVLLLGSLEMADAHIPYADVDMDEWCEYMKAYRSQSNNAFLLCVDELLIERGLNRSCALSLVASSYRQGVMAANILSVAGYGNVAVTFGRKSDSVFGPAGIGNNRDFKQGRQTNNISTRSFNRQMGERLH
;
A
#
# COMPACT_ATOMS: atom_id res chain seq x y z
N MET A 1 -20.46 -25.14 12.48
CA MET A 1 -19.20 -24.36 12.42
C MET A 1 -19.59 -22.94 12.08
N TRP A 2 -19.33 -21.97 12.97
CA TRP A 2 -19.44 -20.56 12.61
C TRP A 2 -18.05 -20.13 12.18
N GLU A 3 -17.91 -19.66 10.94
CA GLU A 3 -16.69 -18.98 10.51
C GLU A 3 -16.63 -17.64 11.24
N THR A 4 -15.53 -17.40 11.95
CA THR A 4 -15.19 -16.09 12.49
C THR A 4 -15.15 -15.14 11.30
N ARG A 5 -16.18 -14.29 11.12
CA ARG A 5 -16.12 -13.22 10.13
C ARG A 5 -14.90 -12.39 10.50
N ASN A 6 -13.88 -12.40 9.65
CA ASN A 6 -12.76 -11.50 9.79
C ASN A 6 -13.34 -10.09 9.82
N ASN A 7 -13.26 -9.42 10.96
CA ASN A 7 -13.85 -8.10 11.21
C ASN A 7 -13.01 -7.01 10.54
N SER A 8 -12.70 -7.22 9.26
CA SER A 8 -11.77 -6.42 8.48
C SER A 8 -12.21 -6.33 7.03
N LEU A 9 -11.97 -5.17 6.41
CA LEU A 9 -12.11 -4.96 4.97
C LEU A 9 -10.82 -4.39 4.37
N CYS A 10 -10.50 -4.84 3.18
CA CYS A 10 -9.45 -4.26 2.36
C CYS A 10 -10.06 -3.45 1.21
N ILE A 11 -9.80 -2.14 1.17
CA ILE A 11 -10.37 -1.23 0.17
C ILE A 11 -9.24 -0.71 -0.70
N ASP A 12 -9.34 -0.93 -2.01
CA ASP A 12 -8.47 -0.31 -2.99
C ASP A 12 -8.94 1.13 -3.23
N VAL A 13 -8.11 2.11 -2.84
CA VAL A 13 -8.42 3.54 -2.96
C VAL A 13 -7.72 4.23 -4.12
N ARG A 14 -7.08 3.44 -5.00
CA ARG A 14 -6.46 3.92 -6.24
C ARG A 14 -7.51 4.51 -7.19
N SER A 15 -7.06 5.34 -8.13
CA SER A 15 -7.95 5.87 -9.17
C SER A 15 -8.50 4.75 -10.06
N SER A 16 -9.63 4.98 -10.70
CA SER A 16 -10.23 4.02 -11.62
C SER A 16 -9.31 3.75 -12.83
N VAL A 17 -8.59 4.77 -13.28
CA VAL A 17 -7.59 4.66 -14.36
C VAL A 17 -6.44 3.71 -13.96
N GLU A 18 -5.98 3.76 -12.72
CA GLU A 18 -4.92 2.85 -12.24
C GLU A 18 -5.40 1.40 -12.18
N VAL A 19 -6.63 1.17 -11.70
CA VAL A 19 -7.22 -0.17 -11.68
C VAL A 19 -7.43 -0.69 -13.10
N LEU A 20 -7.87 0.18 -14.03
CA LEU A 20 -8.01 -0.16 -15.45
C LEU A 20 -6.68 -0.63 -16.07
N LEU A 21 -5.57 0.09 -15.79
CA LEU A 21 -4.28 -0.18 -16.41
C LEU A 21 -3.47 -1.29 -15.73
N LEU A 22 -3.55 -1.40 -14.40
CA LEU A 22 -2.74 -2.32 -13.60
C LEU A 22 -3.50 -3.58 -13.16
N GLY A 23 -4.83 -3.53 -13.26
CA GLY A 23 -5.75 -4.53 -12.74
C GLY A 23 -6.14 -4.28 -11.27
N SER A 24 -7.17 -4.99 -10.85
CA SER A 24 -7.58 -5.07 -9.45
C SER A 24 -6.59 -5.90 -8.63
N LEU A 25 -6.61 -5.68 -7.31
CA LEU A 25 -5.85 -6.47 -6.36
C LEU A 25 -6.71 -7.60 -5.82
N GLU A 26 -6.20 -8.82 -5.84
CA GLU A 26 -6.92 -10.01 -5.33
C GLU A 26 -7.30 -9.87 -3.84
N MET A 27 -6.48 -9.16 -3.07
CA MET A 27 -6.72 -8.93 -1.65
C MET A 27 -7.78 -7.84 -1.37
N ALA A 28 -8.21 -7.07 -2.37
CA ALA A 28 -9.15 -5.97 -2.17
C ALA A 28 -10.59 -6.49 -2.22
N ASP A 29 -11.35 -6.22 -1.17
CA ASP A 29 -12.78 -6.53 -1.06
C ASP A 29 -13.63 -5.64 -1.97
N ALA A 30 -13.19 -4.41 -2.20
CA ALA A 30 -13.86 -3.40 -3.00
C ALA A 30 -12.86 -2.38 -3.55
N HIS A 31 -13.23 -1.74 -4.65
CA HIS A 31 -12.54 -0.57 -5.20
C HIS A 31 -13.39 0.67 -4.97
N ILE A 32 -12.88 1.61 -4.17
CA ILE A 32 -13.53 2.88 -3.85
C ILE A 32 -12.46 3.98 -3.94
N PRO A 33 -12.32 4.65 -5.10
CA PRO A 33 -11.32 5.70 -5.27
C PRO A 33 -11.46 6.80 -4.22
N TYR A 34 -10.35 7.20 -3.60
CA TYR A 34 -10.33 8.42 -2.79
C TYR A 34 -10.36 9.68 -3.68
N ALA A 35 -9.66 9.60 -4.81
CA ALA A 35 -9.66 10.60 -5.86
C ALA A 35 -9.55 9.90 -7.20
N ASP A 36 -10.20 10.47 -8.21
CA ASP A 36 -10.14 9.98 -9.58
C ASP A 36 -9.54 11.04 -10.51
N VAL A 37 -9.36 10.66 -11.77
CA VAL A 37 -8.87 11.54 -12.83
C VAL A 37 -10.03 11.97 -13.70
N ASP A 38 -10.21 13.28 -13.82
CA ASP A 38 -11.11 13.88 -14.80
C ASP A 38 -10.39 13.95 -16.15
N MET A 39 -10.76 13.04 -17.05
CA MET A 39 -10.14 12.91 -18.37
C MET A 39 -10.62 13.98 -19.36
N ASP A 40 -11.62 14.78 -19.01
CA ASP A 40 -12.11 15.89 -19.83
C ASP A 40 -11.40 17.21 -19.50
N GLU A 41 -10.74 17.30 -18.33
CA GLU A 41 -10.07 18.52 -17.87
C GLU A 41 -8.52 18.38 -17.88
N TRP A 42 -7.89 18.83 -18.97
CA TRP A 42 -6.43 18.92 -19.08
C TRP A 42 -5.88 20.19 -18.40
N CYS A 43 -4.92 20.04 -17.50
CA CYS A 43 -4.24 21.15 -16.85
C CYS A 43 -2.87 21.44 -17.50
N GLU A 44 -2.77 22.54 -18.24
CA GLU A 44 -1.55 22.94 -18.94
C GLU A 44 -0.34 23.17 -18.04
N TYR A 45 -0.55 23.70 -16.83
CA TYR A 45 0.52 23.94 -15.86
C TYR A 45 1.10 22.63 -15.32
N MET A 46 0.23 21.69 -14.97
CA MET A 46 0.62 20.38 -14.42
C MET A 46 1.02 19.39 -15.52
N LYS A 47 0.73 19.69 -16.79
CA LYS A 47 0.87 18.78 -17.94
C LYS A 47 0.25 17.40 -17.66
N ALA A 48 -0.94 17.45 -17.06
CA ALA A 48 -1.68 16.28 -16.62
C ALA A 48 -3.18 16.56 -16.61
N TYR A 49 -3.97 15.49 -16.70
CA TYR A 49 -5.40 15.53 -16.41
C TYR A 49 -5.66 15.88 -14.94
N ARG A 50 -6.72 16.61 -14.68
CA ARG A 50 -7.05 17.07 -13.33
C ARG A 50 -7.44 15.89 -12.45
N SER A 51 -6.91 15.87 -11.23
CA SER A 51 -7.40 14.94 -10.22
C SER A 51 -8.55 15.59 -9.43
N GLN A 52 -9.65 14.85 -9.27
CA GLN A 52 -10.82 15.26 -8.52
C GLN A 52 -11.02 14.35 -7.30
N SER A 53 -11.29 14.95 -6.14
CA SER A 53 -11.65 14.21 -4.94
C SER A 53 -13.00 13.51 -5.12
N ASN A 54 -13.12 12.26 -4.66
CA ASN A 54 -14.40 11.58 -4.63
C ASN A 54 -15.23 12.08 -3.44
N ASN A 55 -16.18 12.98 -3.70
CA ASN A 55 -17.05 13.54 -2.66
C ASN A 55 -17.98 12.49 -2.02
N ALA A 56 -18.21 11.35 -2.68
CA ALA A 56 -19.00 10.25 -2.17
C ALA A 56 -18.18 9.21 -1.40
N PHE A 57 -16.86 9.39 -1.24
CA PHE A 57 -15.97 8.38 -0.66
C PHE A 57 -16.46 7.81 0.68
N LEU A 58 -16.80 8.68 1.65
CA LEU A 58 -17.29 8.23 2.96
C LEU A 58 -18.62 7.48 2.87
N LEU A 59 -19.52 7.93 2.00
CA LEU A 59 -20.82 7.29 1.80
C LEU A 59 -20.63 5.87 1.25
N CYS A 60 -19.80 5.70 0.22
CA CYS A 60 -19.53 4.39 -0.36
C CYS A 60 -18.87 3.43 0.64
N VAL A 61 -17.99 3.93 1.52
CA VAL A 61 -17.40 3.09 2.58
C VAL A 61 -18.45 2.68 3.62
N ASP A 62 -19.33 3.59 4.05
CA ASP A 62 -20.42 3.26 4.96
C ASP A 62 -21.40 2.24 4.33
N GLU A 63 -21.75 2.41 3.05
CA GLU A 63 -22.58 1.45 2.30
C GLU A 63 -21.95 0.07 2.25
N LEU A 64 -20.64 -0.02 1.92
CA LEU A 64 -19.90 -1.28 1.91
C LEU A 64 -19.92 -1.95 3.30
N LEU A 65 -19.76 -1.18 4.38
CA LEU A 65 -19.85 -1.74 5.74
C LEU A 65 -21.23 -2.31 6.02
N ILE A 66 -22.29 -1.59 5.67
CA ILE A 66 -23.68 -2.03 5.87
C ILE A 66 -23.95 -3.31 5.09
N GLU A 67 -23.53 -3.38 3.82
CA GLU A 67 -23.67 -4.57 2.97
C GLU A 67 -22.96 -5.79 3.55
N ARG A 68 -21.80 -5.59 4.20
CA ARG A 68 -21.01 -6.65 4.84
C ARG A 68 -21.48 -6.97 6.26
N GLY A 69 -22.47 -6.25 6.80
CA GLY A 69 -22.93 -6.37 8.18
C GLY A 69 -21.86 -5.97 9.21
N LEU A 70 -21.01 -5.02 8.83
CA LEU A 70 -19.94 -4.45 9.65
C LEU A 70 -20.31 -3.05 10.13
N ASN A 71 -19.46 -2.46 10.97
CA ASN A 71 -19.60 -1.09 11.45
C ASN A 71 -18.22 -0.40 11.48
N ARG A 72 -18.19 0.89 11.85
CA ARG A 72 -16.97 1.72 11.83
C ARG A 72 -15.86 1.27 12.80
N SER A 73 -16.12 0.30 13.68
CA SER A 73 -15.10 -0.32 14.54
C SER A 73 -14.36 -1.48 13.86
N CYS A 74 -14.74 -1.89 12.64
CA CYS A 74 -13.98 -2.89 11.89
C CYS A 74 -12.60 -2.36 11.47
N ALA A 75 -11.69 -3.28 11.19
CA ALA A 75 -10.37 -2.93 10.69
C ALA A 75 -10.41 -2.63 9.19
N LEU A 76 -10.04 -1.44 8.78
CA LEU A 76 -9.91 -1.07 7.37
C LEU A 76 -8.43 -1.10 6.96
N SER A 77 -8.11 -1.87 5.92
CA SER A 77 -6.83 -1.81 5.22
C SER A 77 -7.06 -1.07 3.90
N LEU A 78 -6.43 0.08 3.71
CA LEU A 78 -6.49 0.83 2.46
C LEU A 78 -5.29 0.49 1.60
N VAL A 79 -5.51 0.18 0.33
CA VAL A 79 -4.43 0.05 -0.65
C VAL A 79 -4.37 1.30 -1.52
N ALA A 80 -3.23 1.99 -1.50
CA ALA A 80 -3.02 3.21 -2.26
C ALA A 80 -1.74 3.12 -3.11
N SER A 81 -1.71 3.85 -4.22
CA SER A 81 -0.52 3.96 -5.08
C SER A 81 0.50 4.96 -4.56
N SER A 82 0.06 5.92 -3.73
CA SER A 82 0.93 6.96 -3.18
C SER A 82 0.69 7.18 -1.69
N TYR A 83 1.75 7.59 -1.00
CA TYR A 83 1.71 7.95 0.42
C TYR A 83 0.66 9.03 0.70
N ARG A 84 0.66 10.10 -0.11
CA ARG A 84 -0.28 11.22 0.05
C ARG A 84 -1.74 10.78 -0.07
N GLN A 85 -2.07 9.99 -1.08
CA GLN A 85 -3.44 9.51 -1.29
C GLN A 85 -3.90 8.64 -0.12
N GLY A 86 -3.07 7.67 0.29
CA GLY A 86 -3.40 6.77 1.40
C GLY A 86 -3.58 7.50 2.73
N VAL A 87 -2.69 8.44 3.08
CA VAL A 87 -2.81 9.23 4.31
C VAL A 87 -4.05 10.12 4.29
N MET A 88 -4.36 10.77 3.18
CA MET A 88 -5.55 11.63 3.08
C MET A 88 -6.84 10.82 3.21
N ALA A 89 -6.92 9.65 2.58
CA ALA A 89 -8.06 8.74 2.72
C ALA A 89 -8.21 8.25 4.17
N ALA A 90 -7.12 7.80 4.79
CA ALA A 90 -7.12 7.33 6.17
C ALA A 90 -7.49 8.44 7.17
N ASN A 91 -7.02 9.67 6.96
CA ASN A 91 -7.36 10.81 7.79
C ASN A 91 -8.86 11.14 7.72
N ILE A 92 -9.46 11.13 6.53
CA ILE A 92 -10.89 11.42 6.38
C ILE A 92 -11.76 10.36 7.08
N LEU A 93 -11.36 9.08 7.00
CA LEU A 93 -12.02 8.00 7.72
C LEU A 93 -11.83 8.14 9.24
N SER A 94 -10.62 8.47 9.69
CA SER A 94 -10.35 8.69 11.12
C SER A 94 -11.22 9.83 11.68
N VAL A 95 -11.32 10.95 10.96
CA VAL A 95 -12.18 12.09 11.33
C VAL A 95 -13.66 11.71 11.32
N ALA A 96 -14.08 10.82 10.41
CA ALA A 96 -15.45 10.30 10.36
C ALA A 96 -15.76 9.23 11.45
N GLY A 97 -14.80 8.91 12.32
CA GLY A 97 -14.99 8.02 13.47
C GLY A 97 -14.66 6.55 13.21
N TYR A 98 -13.93 6.25 12.14
CA TYR A 98 -13.41 4.90 11.90
C TYR A 98 -12.19 4.65 12.78
N GLY A 99 -12.28 3.66 13.66
CA GLY A 99 -11.33 3.50 14.76
C GLY A 99 -10.04 2.73 14.42
N ASN A 100 -10.03 2.00 13.31
CA ASN A 100 -8.92 1.13 12.93
C ASN A 100 -8.69 1.19 11.43
N VAL A 101 -7.80 2.09 10.99
CA VAL A 101 -7.47 2.29 9.57
C VAL A 101 -5.96 2.16 9.39
N ALA A 102 -5.55 1.22 8.54
CA ALA A 102 -4.16 1.01 8.13
C ALA A 102 -4.01 1.30 6.63
N VAL A 103 -2.85 1.80 6.23
CA VAL A 103 -2.53 2.07 4.82
C VAL A 103 -1.42 1.13 4.39
N THR A 104 -1.65 0.44 3.29
CA THR A 104 -0.70 -0.41 2.60
C THR A 104 -0.39 0.19 1.23
N PHE A 105 0.88 0.20 0.86
CA PHE A 105 1.31 0.63 -0.46
C PHE A 105 1.54 -0.60 -1.32
N GLY A 106 0.70 -0.78 -2.33
CA GLY A 106 0.73 -1.96 -3.20
C GLY A 106 1.14 -1.59 -4.62
N ARG A 107 2.27 -2.15 -5.08
CA ARG A 107 2.59 -2.22 -6.51
C ARG A 107 2.60 -3.70 -6.89
N LYS A 108 1.93 -4.06 -7.99
CA LYS A 108 1.86 -5.47 -8.48
C LYS A 108 3.25 -6.10 -8.71
N SER A 109 4.32 -5.30 -8.78
CA SER A 109 5.70 -5.77 -8.97
C SER A 109 6.47 -6.05 -7.67
N ASP A 110 6.01 -5.57 -6.52
CA ASP A 110 6.86 -5.48 -5.33
C ASP A 110 6.28 -6.34 -4.20
N SER A 111 6.73 -7.60 -4.19
CA SER A 111 6.43 -8.61 -3.18
C SER A 111 7.08 -8.30 -1.82
N VAL A 112 6.79 -7.17 -1.17
CA VAL A 112 7.10 -6.98 0.26
C VAL A 112 6.10 -6.00 0.88
N PHE A 113 5.13 -6.53 1.63
CA PHE A 113 4.29 -5.74 2.52
C PHE A 113 5.12 -5.30 3.74
N GLY A 114 5.32 -4.00 3.90
CA GLY A 114 5.80 -3.40 5.14
C GLY A 114 4.71 -2.48 5.72
N PRO A 115 4.35 -2.60 7.01
CA PRO A 115 3.36 -1.72 7.62
C PRO A 115 3.92 -0.30 7.72
N ALA A 116 3.15 0.69 7.25
CA ALA A 116 3.43 2.10 7.53
C ALA A 116 2.99 2.43 8.98
N GLY A 117 3.79 1.99 9.95
CA GLY A 117 3.63 2.35 11.36
C GLY A 117 4.52 3.55 11.71
N ILE A 118 3.91 4.67 12.13
CA ILE A 118 4.57 5.64 12.98
C ILE A 118 4.77 4.95 14.34
N GLY A 119 6.00 4.53 14.66
CA GLY A 119 6.31 3.90 15.95
C GLY A 119 7.67 3.21 16.03
N ASN A 120 8.65 3.95 16.57
CA ASN A 120 9.86 3.53 17.29
C ASN A 120 10.89 2.60 16.62
N ASN A 121 12.07 3.21 16.38
CA ASN A 121 13.39 2.60 16.32
C ASN A 121 13.51 1.23 17.01
N ARG A 122 13.71 0.17 16.23
CA ARG A 122 14.78 -0.83 16.37
C ARG A 122 14.74 -1.84 15.21
N ASP A 123 15.94 -2.13 14.69
CA ASP A 123 16.31 -3.31 13.89
C ASP A 123 15.86 -3.40 12.42
N PHE A 124 16.47 -2.55 11.57
CA PHE A 124 16.61 -2.81 10.14
C PHE A 124 17.98 -3.46 9.86
N LYS A 125 18.15 -4.76 10.15
CA LYS A 125 19.32 -5.52 9.65
C LYS A 125 19.01 -6.07 8.26
N GLN A 126 19.67 -5.48 7.28
CA GLN A 126 19.75 -5.92 5.88
C GLN A 126 20.27 -7.37 5.80
N GLY A 127 19.47 -8.27 5.24
CA GLY A 127 19.92 -9.58 4.78
C GLY A 127 20.58 -9.46 3.41
N ARG A 128 21.87 -9.10 3.35
CA ARG A 128 22.73 -9.50 2.23
C ARG A 128 23.26 -10.90 2.53
N GLN A 129 22.82 -11.89 1.76
CA GLN A 129 23.47 -13.19 1.76
C GLN A 129 24.87 -13.05 1.16
N THR A 130 25.90 -13.33 1.96
CA THR A 130 27.25 -13.65 1.47
C THR A 130 27.43 -15.15 1.60
N ASN A 131 27.53 -15.85 0.47
CA ASN A 131 27.89 -17.26 0.44
C ASN A 131 29.36 -17.42 0.84
N ASN A 132 29.60 -17.93 2.05
CA ASN A 132 30.89 -18.44 2.48
C ASN A 132 31.09 -19.85 1.90
N ILE A 133 32.03 -20.00 0.97
CA ILE A 133 32.70 -21.28 0.75
C ILE A 133 34.08 -21.18 1.43
N SER A 134 34.19 -21.86 2.56
CA SER A 134 35.45 -22.09 3.26
C SER A 134 36.10 -23.35 2.68
N THR A 135 37.32 -23.23 2.18
CA THR A 135 38.31 -24.31 2.29
C THR A 135 39.69 -23.73 2.56
N ARG A 136 40.25 -24.18 3.70
CA ARG A 136 41.63 -24.04 4.13
C ARG A 136 42.59 -24.45 3.01
N SER A 137 43.69 -23.70 2.84
CA SER A 137 45.09 -24.18 2.84
C SER A 137 45.98 -23.27 1.98
N PHE A 138 47.26 -23.17 2.38
CA PHE A 138 48.41 -22.63 1.66
C PHE A 138 48.74 -21.14 1.83
N ASN A 139 49.43 -20.89 2.95
CA ASN A 139 50.63 -20.05 2.95
C ASN A 139 51.54 -20.39 1.76
N ARG A 140 52.19 -19.33 1.23
CA ARG A 140 53.57 -19.26 0.69
C ARG A 140 53.67 -18.74 -0.75
N GLN A 141 54.46 -17.65 -0.89
CA GLN A 141 55.19 -17.19 -2.09
C GLN A 141 54.34 -16.56 -3.22
N MET A 142 54.66 -15.43 -3.87
CA MET A 142 55.88 -14.63 -3.98
C MET A 142 55.49 -13.15 -4.13
N GLY A 143 56.12 -12.27 -3.36
CA GLY A 143 56.51 -10.98 -3.93
C GLY A 143 57.80 -11.22 -4.70
N GLU A 144 57.81 -10.86 -5.98
CA GLU A 144 58.96 -10.33 -6.76
C GLU A 144 58.69 -10.42 -8.28
N ARG A 145 59.25 -9.44 -8.99
CA ARG A 145 59.27 -9.19 -10.46
C ARG A 145 58.07 -8.39 -10.98
N LEU A 146 58.22 -7.25 -11.65
CA LEU A 146 59.28 -6.71 -12.52
C LEU A 146 59.39 -5.19 -12.27
N HIS A 147 60.58 -4.57 -12.22
CA HIS A 147 61.30 -4.01 -13.38
C HIS A 147 60.42 -3.23 -14.36
#